data_AF-A0A9E2JQ82-F1
#
_entry.id   AF-A0A9E2JQ82-F1
#
_cell.length_a   1.000
_cell.length_b   1.000
_cell.length_c   1.000
_cell.angle_alpha   90.00
_cell.angle_beta   90.00
_cell.angle_gamma   90.00
#
_symmetry.space_group_name_H-M   'P 1'
#
loop_
_entity.id
_entity.type
_entity.pdbx_description
1 polymer ?
#
loop_
_entity_poly.entity_id
_entity_poly.type
_entity_poly.pdbx_seq_one_letter_code
_entity_poly.pdbx_strand_id
1 'polypeptide(L)'
;MIFPPDETFTAAEAAAELNRSAKQVRRYLATGILGGNLKSGHWTTTALDILRFKNIADEMLENWRRYCLELEERGTFDKYNENNDMEDPGK
;
A
#
# COMPACT_ATOMS: atom_id res chain seq x y z
N MET A 1 -9.14 2.50 -1.81
CA MET A 1 -8.09 2.95 -0.87
C MET A 1 -6.75 2.58 -1.50
N ILE A 2 -5.78 3.49 -1.57
CA ILE A 2 -4.43 3.15 -2.04
C ILE A 2 -3.65 2.63 -0.83
N PHE A 3 -3.14 1.42 -0.91
CA PHE A 3 -2.32 0.82 0.13
C PHE A 3 -0.84 1.00 -0.20
N PRO A 4 0.04 1.12 0.82
CA PRO A 4 1.46 1.00 0.61
C PRO A 4 1.80 -0.31 -0.13
N PRO A 5 2.76 -0.30 -1.08
CA PRO A 5 3.09 -1.49 -1.86
C PRO A 5 3.61 -2.65 -1.00
N ASP A 6 4.19 -2.34 0.16
CA ASP A 6 4.73 -3.28 1.15
C ASP A 6 3.70 -3.71 2.20
N GLU A 7 2.48 -3.15 2.20
CA GLU A 7 1.39 -3.55 3.09
C GLU A 7 1.13 -5.06 2.92
N THR A 8 1.07 -5.77 4.06
CA THR A 8 0.97 -7.23 4.05
C THR A 8 -0.44 -7.70 4.34
N PHE A 9 -0.95 -8.58 3.48
CA PHE A 9 -2.27 -9.17 3.59
C PHE A 9 -2.13 -10.66 3.92
N THR A 10 -2.98 -11.14 4.82
CA THR A 10 -3.25 -12.57 4.97
C THR A 10 -3.95 -13.11 3.73
N ALA A 11 -3.91 -14.44 3.54
CA ALA A 11 -4.67 -15.08 2.46
C ALA A 11 -6.19 -14.82 2.52
N ALA A 12 -6.74 -14.47 3.69
CA ALA A 12 -8.16 -14.14 3.83
C ALA A 12 -8.46 -12.71 3.36
N GLU A 13 -7.62 -11.73 3.71
CA GLU A 13 -7.79 -10.34 3.27
C GLU A 13 -7.53 -10.21 1.77
N ALA A 14 -6.48 -10.85 1.26
CA ALA A 14 -6.20 -10.91 -0.17
C ALA A 14 -7.34 -11.55 -0.98
N ALA A 15 -8.13 -12.44 -0.36
CA ALA A 15 -9.30 -13.04 -0.99
C ALA A 15 -10.42 -12.02 -1.23
N ALA A 16 -10.62 -11.09 -0.29
CA ALA A 16 -11.54 -9.97 -0.47
C ALA A 16 -11.07 -9.05 -1.61
N GLU A 17 -9.79 -8.69 -1.62
CA GLU A 17 -9.20 -7.81 -2.65
C GLU A 17 -9.24 -8.39 -4.06
N LEU A 18 -9.05 -9.70 -4.19
CA LEU A 18 -9.05 -10.41 -5.48
C LEU A 18 -10.45 -10.87 -5.90
N ASN A 19 -11.46 -10.70 -5.05
CA ASN A 19 -12.80 -11.26 -5.22
C ASN A 19 -12.74 -12.76 -5.55
N ARG A 20 -12.05 -13.52 -4.67
CA ARG A 20 -11.83 -14.98 -4.78
C ARG A 20 -12.06 -15.64 -3.42
N SER A 21 -12.14 -16.97 -3.40
CA SER A 21 -12.13 -17.70 -2.12
C SER A 21 -10.73 -17.76 -1.51
N ALA A 22 -10.64 -17.74 -0.17
CA ALA A 22 -9.36 -17.91 0.54
C ALA A 22 -8.65 -19.24 0.21
N LYS A 23 -9.41 -20.28 -0.20
CA LYS A 23 -8.84 -21.55 -0.68
C LYS A 23 -8.14 -21.38 -2.02
N GLN A 24 -8.73 -20.64 -2.96
CA GLN A 24 -8.10 -20.33 -4.25
C GLN A 24 -6.86 -19.46 -4.07
N VAL A 25 -6.93 -18.44 -3.21
CA VAL A 25 -5.77 -17.57 -2.92
C VAL A 25 -4.61 -18.36 -2.33
N ARG A 26 -4.86 -19.23 -1.34
CA ARG A 26 -3.82 -20.14 -0.81
C ARG A 26 -3.20 -21.02 -1.88
N ARG A 27 -4.00 -21.50 -2.85
CA ARG A 27 -3.46 -22.28 -3.98
C ARG A 27 -2.59 -21.41 -4.88
N TYR A 28 -2.98 -20.18 -5.19
CA TYR A 28 -2.16 -19.26 -5.99
C TYR A 28 -0.82 -18.95 -5.32
N LEU A 29 -0.83 -18.76 -4.00
CA LEU A 29 0.39 -18.54 -3.21
C LEU A 29 1.29 -19.78 -3.20
N ALA A 30 0.71 -20.97 -2.95
CA ALA A 30 1.46 -22.21 -2.95
C ALA A 30 2.05 -22.61 -4.33
N THR A 31 1.44 -22.15 -5.41
CA THR A 31 1.88 -22.43 -6.80
C THR A 31 2.74 -21.32 -7.39
N GLY A 32 2.93 -20.20 -6.68
CA GLY A 32 3.70 -19.05 -7.15
C GLY A 32 2.99 -18.19 -8.21
N ILE A 33 1.72 -18.46 -8.50
CA ILE A 33 0.91 -17.62 -9.41
C ILE A 33 0.67 -16.24 -8.76
N LEU A 34 0.46 -16.22 -7.45
CA LEU A 34 0.45 -15.01 -6.64
C LEU A 34 1.74 -14.97 -5.82
N GLY A 35 2.46 -13.86 -5.85
CA GLY A 35 3.64 -13.65 -5.01
C GLY A 35 3.25 -13.64 -3.53
N GLY A 36 4.12 -14.17 -2.68
CA GLY A 36 3.87 -14.19 -1.24
C GLY A 36 4.82 -15.10 -0.49
N ASN A 37 4.71 -15.08 0.84
CA ASN A 37 5.59 -15.80 1.74
C ASN A 37 4.79 -16.69 2.68
N LEU A 38 5.35 -17.86 3.00
CA LEU A 38 4.84 -18.72 4.05
C LEU A 38 5.65 -18.46 5.33
N LYS A 39 5.07 -17.73 6.29
CA LYS A 39 5.71 -17.44 7.58
C LYS A 39 4.94 -18.13 8.70
N SER A 40 5.64 -18.98 9.46
CA SER A 40 5.06 -19.71 10.60
C SER A 40 3.78 -20.49 10.26
N GLY A 41 3.70 -21.06 9.05
CA GLY A 41 2.53 -21.83 8.58
C GLY A 41 1.39 -20.99 8.02
N HIS A 42 1.51 -19.65 8.02
CA HIS A 42 0.51 -18.74 7.47
C HIS A 42 1.01 -18.07 6.19
N TRP A 43 0.17 -18.11 5.16
CA TRP A 43 0.43 -17.46 3.88
C TRP A 43 0.11 -15.97 3.97
N THR A 44 1.08 -15.14 3.57
CA THR A 44 0.92 -13.70 3.40
C THR A 44 1.36 -13.25 2.01
N THR A 45 0.82 -12.14 1.54
CA THR A 45 1.15 -11.47 0.27
C THR A 45 1.30 -9.98 0.51
N THR A 46 1.98 -9.27 -0.39
CA THR A 46 2.02 -7.81 -0.36
C THR A 46 0.92 -7.20 -1.22
N ALA A 47 0.59 -5.92 -0.99
CA ALA A 47 -0.27 -5.14 -1.88
C ALA A 47 0.30 -5.15 -3.31
N LEU A 48 1.61 -4.97 -3.46
CA LEU A 48 2.28 -4.98 -4.75
C LEU A 48 2.08 -6.30 -5.50
N ASP A 49 2.20 -7.44 -4.83
CA ASP A 49 1.98 -8.75 -5.46
C ASP A 49 0.53 -8.95 -5.90
N ILE A 50 -0.44 -8.44 -5.13
CA ILE A 50 -1.86 -8.41 -5.53
C ILE A 50 -2.05 -7.54 -6.78
N LEU A 51 -1.42 -6.37 -6.84
CA LEU A 51 -1.49 -5.45 -7.98
C LEU A 51 -0.84 -6.04 -9.24
N ARG A 52 0.30 -6.73 -9.08
CA ARG A 52 0.97 -7.48 -10.15
C ARG A 52 0.08 -8.59 -10.69
N PHE A 53 -0.56 -9.36 -9.80
CA PHE A 53 -1.52 -10.39 -10.20
C PHE A 53 -2.70 -9.81 -10.99
N LYS A 54 -3.16 -8.59 -10.64
CA LYS A 54 -4.20 -7.85 -11.37
C LYS A 54 -3.71 -7.18 -12.66
N ASN A 55 -2.41 -7.20 -12.94
CA ASN A 55 -1.78 -6.54 -14.08
C ASN A 55 -1.99 -5.01 -14.11
N ILE A 56 -2.02 -4.38 -12.93
CA ILE A 56 -2.18 -2.92 -12.74
C ILE A 56 -1.08 -2.32 -11.86
N ALA A 57 0.00 -3.06 -11.61
CA ALA A 57 1.06 -2.67 -10.68
C ALA A 57 1.70 -1.34 -11.06
N ASP A 58 2.02 -1.13 -12.34
CA ASP A 58 2.74 0.06 -12.78
C ASP A 58 1.92 1.34 -12.58
N GLU A 59 0.63 1.31 -12.93
CA GLU A 59 -0.30 2.43 -12.74
C GLU A 59 -0.47 2.76 -11.25
N MET A 60 -0.67 1.73 -10.41
CA MET A 60 -0.90 1.94 -8.99
C MET A 60 0.37 2.36 -8.23
N LEU A 61 1.55 1.89 -8.66
CA LEU A 61 2.83 2.37 -8.13
C LEU A 61 3.09 3.83 -8.49
N GLU A 62 2.76 4.24 -9.69
CA GLU A 62 2.86 5.65 -10.10
C GLU A 62 1.91 6.52 -9.27
N ASN A 63 0.66 6.09 -9.09
CA ASN A 63 -0.29 6.78 -8.22
C ASN A 63 0.20 6.85 -6.76
N TRP A 64 0.82 5.78 -6.26
CA TRP A 64 1.41 5.76 -4.92
C TRP A 64 2.58 6.76 -4.80
N ARG A 65 3.48 6.81 -5.79
CA ARG A 65 4.58 7.79 -5.79
C ARG A 65 4.06 9.22 -5.76
N ARG A 66 3.05 9.54 -6.57
CA ARG A 66 2.41 10.87 -6.56
C ARG A 66 1.80 11.20 -5.21
N TYR A 67 1.10 10.23 -4.61
CA TYR A 67 0.55 10.40 -3.28
C TYR A 67 1.63 10.68 -2.22
N CYS A 68 2.77 9.99 -2.27
CA CYS A 68 3.91 10.28 -1.38
C CYS A 68 4.44 11.71 -1.58
N LEU A 69 4.60 12.16 -2.82
CA LEU A 69 5.06 13.53 -3.11
C LEU A 69 4.06 14.59 -2.63
N GLU A 70 2.76 14.39 -2.84
CA GLU A 70 1.71 15.30 -2.35
C GLU A 70 1.68 15.35 -0.81
N LEU A 71 1.89 14.23 -0.13
CA LEU A 71 1.97 14.19 1.33
C LEU A 71 3.20 14.93 1.84
N GLU A 72 4.35 14.79 1.17
CA GLU A 72 5.55 15.56 1.49
C GLU A 72 5.28 17.05 1.30
N GLU A 73 4.73 17.47 0.17
CA GLU A 73 4.38 18.88 -0.09
C GLU A 73 3.41 19.44 0.97
N ARG A 74 2.38 18.68 1.35
CA ARG A 74 1.43 19.07 2.42
C ARG A 74 2.08 19.13 3.80
N GLY A 75 2.89 18.14 4.17
CA GLY A 75 3.62 18.16 5.44
C GLY A 75 4.67 19.26 5.49
N THR A 76 5.20 19.67 4.33
CA THR A 76 6.08 20.83 4.21
C THR A 76 5.28 22.13 4.33
N PHE A 77 4.09 22.21 3.71
CA PHE A 77 3.16 23.34 3.83
C PHE A 77 2.70 23.57 5.27
N ASP A 78 2.31 22.51 5.99
CA ASP A 78 1.92 22.60 7.40
C ASP A 78 3.09 23.10 8.28
N LYS A 79 4.31 22.61 8.04
CA LYS A 79 5.52 23.10 8.71
C LYS A 79 5.84 24.57 8.39
N TYR A 80 5.65 25.01 7.15
CA TYR A 80 5.84 26.42 6.80
C TYR A 80 4.75 27.31 7.40
N ASN A 81 3.52 26.83 7.54
CA ASN A 81 2.44 27.60 8.14
C ASN A 81 2.60 27.71 9.67
N GLU A 82 2.97 26.63 10.37
CA GLU A 82 3.28 26.66 11.82
C GLU A 82 4.46 27.57 12.16
N ASN A 83 5.46 27.69 11.26
CA ASN A 83 6.60 28.59 11.48
C ASN A 83 6.31 30.06 11.13
N ASN A 84 5.28 30.34 10.30
CA ASN A 84 4.88 31.71 9.98
C ASN A 84 3.89 32.30 10.99
N ASP A 85 3.22 31.48 11.80
CA ASP A 85 2.37 31.95 12.92
C ASP A 85 3.19 32.32 14.19
N MET A 86 4.52 32.27 14.13
CA MET A 86 5.44 32.64 15.24
C MET A 86 6.22 33.95 15.00
N GLU A 87 5.81 34.80 14.06
CA GLU A 87 6.30 36.18 13.94
C GLU A 87 5.17 37.21 13.94
N ASP A 88 4.55 37.42 15.11
CA ASP A 88 4.14 38.77 15.50
C ASP A 88 4.54 39.05 16.96
N PRO A 89 5.75 39.57 17.20
CA PRO A 89 6.06 40.34 18.38
C PRO A 89 6.03 41.83 18.01
N GLY A 90 4.86 42.43 17.83
CA GLY A 90 4.68 43.82 18.21
C GLY A 90 3.67 44.64 17.43
N LYS A 91 2.64 45.10 18.15
CA LYS A 91 2.64 46.47 18.72
C LYS A 91 1.61 46.64 19.83
#